data_AF-A0A1G8KUS1-F1
#
_entry.id   AF-A0A1G8KUS1-F1
#
_cell.length_a   1.000
_cell.length_b   1.000
_cell.length_c   1.000
_cell.angle_alpha   90.00
_cell.angle_beta   90.00
_cell.angle_gamma   90.00
#
_symmetry.space_group_name_H-M   'P 1'
#
loop_
_entity.id
_entity.type
_entity.pdbx_description
1 polymer ?
#
loop_
_entity_poly.entity_id
_entity_poly.type
_entity_poly.pdbx_seq_one_letter_code
_entity_poly.pdbx_strand_id
1 'polypeptide(L)'
;MRKSQFILVSQLKEKLQEFPAIVSSLEKKDPHFVDKTMHWLKTSEDIFSTYNISEVSELAGFRSKIIAARMAEGRGTNIKKNQVKAASGILYDIQNTVLTVLIPYEKKINECREIVKQLLVLTAQTHTQIYDQSMPFEDFIRKIWLYILSDNDLKMGAVRLKSSLSEMDILMLMGDEIELNDFT
;
A
#
# COMPACT_ATOMS: atom_id res chain seq x y z
N MET A 1 13.42 -13.51 -3.18
CA MET A 1 11.94 -13.44 -3.22
C MET A 1 11.54 -12.08 -3.76
N ARG A 2 10.64 -12.00 -4.76
CA ARG A 2 10.11 -10.72 -5.23
C ARG A 2 9.21 -10.16 -4.11
N LYS A 3 9.40 -8.90 -3.71
CA LYS A 3 8.59 -8.27 -2.65
C LYS A 3 7.17 -8.05 -3.19
N SER A 4 6.16 -8.28 -2.34
CA SER A 4 4.74 -8.22 -2.72
C SER A 4 4.31 -6.79 -3.05
N GLN A 5 3.88 -6.57 -4.29
CA GLN A 5 3.36 -5.27 -4.72
C GLN A 5 1.97 -4.99 -4.13
N PHE A 6 1.20 -6.05 -3.88
CA PHE A 6 -0.11 -5.93 -3.24
C PHE A 6 0.01 -5.37 -1.81
N ILE A 7 0.92 -5.95 -1.00
CA ILE A 7 1.18 -5.49 0.37
C ILE A 7 1.71 -4.05 0.37
N LEU A 8 2.60 -3.70 -0.56
CA LEU A 8 3.09 -2.32 -0.68
C LEU A 8 1.96 -1.32 -0.89
N VAL A 9 1.05 -1.59 -1.83
CA VAL A 9 -0.09 -0.71 -2.13
C VAL A 9 -0.99 -0.55 -0.91
N SER A 10 -1.30 -1.65 -0.21
CA SER A 10 -2.09 -1.61 1.03
C SER A 10 -1.42 -0.75 2.11
N GLN A 11 -0.14 -0.98 2.40
CA GLN A 11 0.61 -0.22 3.40
C GLN A 11 0.70 1.28 3.09
N LEU A 12 0.95 1.64 1.83
CA LEU A 12 1.04 3.05 1.43
C LEU A 12 -0.32 3.75 1.47
N LYS A 13 -1.41 3.04 1.09
CA LYS A 13 -2.78 3.57 1.23
C LYS A 13 -3.13 3.84 2.68
N GLU A 14 -2.87 2.88 3.57
CA GLU A 14 -3.09 3.03 5.02
C GLU A 14 -2.32 4.25 5.55
N LYS A 15 -1.05 4.41 5.17
CA LYS A 15 -0.24 5.59 5.56
C LYS A 15 -0.85 6.90 5.09
N LEU A 16 -1.35 6.97 3.86
CA LEU A 16 -2.03 8.19 3.37
C LEU A 16 -3.36 8.44 4.08
N GLN A 17 -4.09 7.41 4.48
CA GLN A 17 -5.34 7.52 5.26
C GLN A 17 -5.10 7.98 6.70
N GLU A 18 -3.92 7.72 7.28
CA GLU A 18 -3.52 8.29 8.57
C GLU A 18 -3.21 9.80 8.49
N PHE A 19 -2.83 10.31 7.31
CA PHE A 19 -2.30 11.65 7.14
C PHE A 19 -3.27 12.79 7.55
N PRO A 20 -4.59 12.73 7.26
CA PRO A 20 -5.55 13.73 7.74
C PRO A 20 -5.50 13.94 9.26
N ALA A 21 -5.26 12.90 10.05
CA ALA A 21 -5.18 13.02 11.51
C ALA A 21 -3.95 13.85 11.95
N ILE A 22 -2.85 13.81 11.18
CA ILE A 22 -1.68 14.66 11.40
C ILE A 22 -2.04 16.12 11.14
N VAL A 23 -2.72 16.40 10.03
CA VAL A 23 -3.18 17.76 9.71
C VAL A 23 -4.15 18.29 10.77
N SER A 24 -5.12 17.49 11.20
CA SER A 24 -6.02 17.88 12.30
C SER A 24 -5.29 18.13 13.62
N SER A 25 -4.18 17.43 13.88
CA SER A 25 -3.38 17.67 15.09
C SER A 25 -2.65 19.02 15.04
N LEU A 26 -2.25 19.49 13.85
CA LEU A 26 -1.73 20.85 13.66
C LEU A 26 -2.82 21.90 13.93
N GLU A 27 -4.00 21.72 13.34
CA GLU A 27 -5.16 22.62 13.53
C GLU A 27 -5.52 22.77 15.01
N LYS A 28 -5.59 21.65 15.73
CA LYS A 28 -5.92 21.60 17.17
C LYS A 28 -4.77 22.06 18.08
N LYS A 29 -3.62 22.48 17.52
CA LYS A 29 -2.40 22.83 18.28
C LYS A 29 -1.98 21.72 19.24
N ASP A 30 -2.12 20.47 18.82
CA ASP A 30 -1.77 19.29 19.61
C ASP A 30 -0.30 19.36 20.03
N PRO A 31 0.02 19.26 21.34
CA PRO A 31 1.38 19.24 21.84
C PRO A 31 2.29 18.19 21.19
N HIS A 32 1.72 17.12 20.64
CA HIS A 32 2.40 15.97 20.02
C HIS A 32 2.41 16.02 18.48
N PHE A 33 1.97 17.11 17.85
CA PHE A 33 1.96 17.24 16.38
C PHE A 33 3.32 16.87 15.73
N VAL A 34 4.41 17.38 16.31
CA VAL A 34 5.78 17.12 15.81
C VAL A 34 6.13 15.65 15.93
N ASP A 35 5.83 15.02 17.06
CA ASP A 35 6.12 13.60 17.30
C ASP A 35 5.31 12.69 16.37
N LYS A 36 4.02 13.00 16.17
CA LYS A 36 3.15 12.29 15.20
C LYS A 36 3.68 12.40 13.78
N THR A 37 4.12 13.60 13.38
CA THR A 37 4.71 13.83 12.05
C THR A 37 6.02 13.05 11.88
N MET A 38 6.89 13.07 12.89
CA MET A 38 8.17 12.33 12.88
C MET A 38 7.95 10.82 12.85
N HIS A 39 6.97 10.31 13.60
CA HIS A 39 6.61 8.90 13.60
C HIS A 39 6.08 8.46 12.24
N TRP A 40 5.14 9.22 11.66
CA TRP A 40 4.62 8.94 10.33
C TRP A 40 5.75 8.90 9.29
N LEU A 41 6.63 9.93 9.26
CA LEU A 41 7.81 9.96 8.40
C LEU A 41 8.67 8.72 8.56
N LYS A 42 8.97 8.32 9.80
CA LYS A 42 9.82 7.15 10.06
C LYS A 42 9.18 5.86 9.57
N THR A 43 7.89 5.66 9.82
CA THR A 43 7.19 4.46 9.33
C THR A 43 7.11 4.42 7.80
N SER A 44 6.92 5.57 7.14
CA SER A 44 6.98 5.67 5.68
C SER A 44 8.38 5.38 5.12
N GLU A 45 9.44 5.87 5.78
CA GLU A 45 10.83 5.50 5.44
C GLU A 45 11.09 4.00 5.58
N ASP A 46 10.55 3.36 6.61
CA ASP A 46 10.73 1.93 6.86
C ASP A 46 10.03 1.09 5.77
N ILE A 47 8.84 1.51 5.31
CA ILE A 47 8.19 0.89 4.15
C ILE A 47 9.05 1.09 2.90
N PHE A 48 9.48 2.31 2.59
CA PHE A 48 10.30 2.57 1.40
C PHE A 48 11.61 1.79 1.41
N SER A 49 12.29 1.73 2.56
CA SER A 49 13.51 0.92 2.76
C SER A 49 13.22 -0.57 2.54
N THR A 50 12.15 -1.06 3.15
CA THR A 50 11.72 -2.47 3.01
C THR A 50 11.45 -2.82 1.56
N TYR A 51 11.09 -1.87 0.70
CA TYR A 51 10.83 -2.09 -0.72
C TYR A 51 11.94 -1.60 -1.68
N ASN A 52 13.07 -1.11 -1.15
CA ASN A 52 14.18 -0.53 -1.91
C ASN A 52 13.74 0.67 -2.80
N ILE A 53 12.84 1.51 -2.29
CA ILE A 53 12.34 2.71 -2.98
C ILE A 53 13.28 3.89 -2.66
N SER A 54 13.82 4.55 -3.69
CA SER A 54 14.85 5.59 -3.58
C SER A 54 14.41 6.86 -2.85
N GLU A 55 13.12 7.14 -2.90
CA GLU A 55 12.44 8.28 -2.31
C GLU A 55 12.51 8.24 -0.77
N VAL A 56 13.02 7.14 -0.19
CA VAL A 56 13.39 7.07 1.23
C VAL A 56 14.39 8.17 1.59
N SER A 57 15.27 8.54 0.65
CA SER A 57 16.23 9.62 0.84
C SER A 57 15.55 11.00 0.93
N GLU A 58 14.47 11.19 0.18
CA GLU A 58 13.68 12.42 0.22
C GLU A 58 12.93 12.55 1.56
N LEU A 59 12.29 11.46 2.03
CA LEU A 59 11.65 11.41 3.35
C LEU A 59 12.66 11.68 4.48
N ALA A 60 13.86 11.10 4.40
CA ALA A 60 14.94 11.38 5.34
C ALA A 60 15.38 12.85 5.29
N GLY A 61 15.43 13.44 4.10
CA GLY A 61 15.68 14.87 3.89
C GLY A 61 14.62 15.74 4.59
N PHE A 62 13.34 15.42 4.46
CA PHE A 62 12.27 16.13 5.16
C PHE A 62 12.36 15.98 6.68
N ARG A 63 12.63 14.77 7.18
CA ARG A 63 12.85 14.52 8.60
C ARG A 63 14.03 15.32 9.15
N SER A 64 15.11 15.45 8.36
CA SER A 64 16.27 16.26 8.74
C SER A 64 15.93 17.74 8.97
N LYS A 65 14.96 18.32 8.23
CA LYS A 65 14.53 19.71 8.42
C LYS A 65 13.91 19.94 9.81
N ILE A 66 13.13 18.97 10.31
CA ILE A 66 12.55 19.02 11.67
C ILE A 66 13.66 18.87 12.72
N ILE A 67 14.62 17.98 12.49
CA ILE A 67 15.76 17.76 13.40
C ILE A 67 16.63 19.03 13.47
N ALA A 68 16.97 19.63 12.32
CA ALA A 68 17.76 20.86 12.27
C ALA A 68 17.08 22.03 12.97
N ALA A 69 15.73 22.12 12.89
CA ALA A 69 14.97 23.13 13.62
C ALA A 69 15.09 23.01 15.16
N ARG A 70 15.45 21.82 15.66
CA ARG A 70 15.77 21.60 17.09
C ARG A 70 17.13 22.19 17.49
N MET A 71 18.07 22.20 16.54
CA MET A 71 19.47 22.58 16.75
C MET A 71 19.73 24.06 16.47
N ALA A 72 18.70 24.83 16.08
CA ALA A 72 18.85 26.24 15.79
C ALA A 72 19.25 27.04 17.05
N GLU A 73 20.47 27.58 17.05
CA GLU A 73 21.00 28.39 18.15
C GLU A 73 20.55 29.86 18.05
N GLY A 74 20.29 30.48 19.21
CA GLY A 74 20.00 31.91 19.33
C GLY A 74 19.37 32.28 20.67
N ARG A 75 19.68 33.47 21.21
CA ARG A 75 19.03 33.98 22.43
C ARG A 75 17.54 34.25 22.13
N GLY A 76 16.64 33.65 22.90
CA GLY A 76 15.19 33.84 22.77
C GLY A 76 14.49 32.93 21.76
N THR A 77 15.19 31.96 21.17
CA THR A 77 14.63 31.05 20.16
C THR A 77 13.76 29.97 20.81
N ASN A 78 12.47 29.92 20.46
CA ASN A 78 11.59 28.85 20.93
C ASN A 78 11.72 27.62 20.02
N ILE A 79 12.46 26.61 20.50
CA ILE A 79 12.74 25.34 19.81
C ILE A 79 11.45 24.68 19.31
N LYS A 80 10.44 24.55 20.18
CA LYS A 80 9.17 23.88 19.85
C LYS A 80 8.44 24.63 18.73
N LYS A 81 8.42 25.96 18.77
CA LYS A 81 7.82 26.81 17.72
C LYS A 81 8.52 26.61 16.37
N ASN A 82 9.84 26.50 16.37
CA ASN A 82 10.61 26.26 15.15
C ASN A 82 10.35 24.87 14.56
N GLN A 83 10.29 23.84 15.40
CA GLN A 83 9.95 22.48 14.95
C GLN A 83 8.53 22.40 14.40
N VAL A 84 7.55 23.03 15.06
CA VAL A 84 6.17 23.10 14.54
C VAL A 84 6.15 23.79 13.17
N LYS A 85 6.85 24.93 13.02
CA LYS A 85 6.96 25.63 11.73
C LYS A 85 7.59 24.77 10.64
N ALA A 86 8.69 24.08 10.97
CA ALA A 86 9.37 23.18 10.04
C ALA A 86 8.48 22.01 9.63
N ALA A 87 7.84 21.34 10.60
CA ALA A 87 6.94 20.22 10.36
C ALA A 87 5.70 20.63 9.55
N SER A 88 5.07 21.76 9.88
CA SER A 88 3.92 22.27 9.12
C SER A 88 4.29 22.64 7.68
N GLY A 89 5.51 23.14 7.48
CA GLY A 89 5.99 23.60 6.17
C GLY A 89 6.31 22.48 5.18
N ILE A 90 6.37 21.23 5.62
CA ILE A 90 6.69 20.07 4.77
C ILE A 90 5.52 19.10 4.57
N LEU A 91 4.35 19.35 5.19
CA LEU A 91 3.24 18.38 5.20
C LEU A 91 2.78 17.98 3.79
N TYR A 92 2.62 18.96 2.89
CA TYR A 92 2.23 18.67 1.52
C TYR A 92 3.29 17.82 0.81
N ASP A 93 4.55 18.22 0.91
CA ASP A 93 5.64 17.54 0.21
C ASP A 93 5.80 16.08 0.67
N ILE A 94 5.77 15.81 1.98
CA ILE A 94 5.93 14.45 2.51
C ILE A 94 4.75 13.54 2.10
N GLN A 95 3.53 14.08 2.06
CA GLN A 95 2.35 13.36 1.60
C GLN A 95 2.42 13.10 0.10
N ASN A 96 2.85 14.09 -0.67
CA ASN A 96 2.96 14.00 -2.12
C ASN A 96 4.05 13.01 -2.54
N THR A 97 5.19 12.93 -1.84
CA THR A 97 6.22 11.91 -2.07
C THR A 97 5.63 10.50 -1.93
N VAL A 98 4.87 10.24 -0.86
CA VAL A 98 4.21 8.93 -0.66
C VAL A 98 3.16 8.64 -1.73
N LEU A 99 2.34 9.63 -2.09
CA LEU A 99 1.32 9.50 -3.13
C LEU A 99 1.92 9.23 -4.51
N THR A 100 2.98 9.95 -4.87
CA THR A 100 3.67 9.81 -6.17
C THR A 100 4.26 8.41 -6.31
N VAL A 101 4.82 7.85 -5.24
CA VAL A 101 5.28 6.47 -5.21
C VAL A 101 4.12 5.48 -5.34
N LEU A 102 3.00 5.69 -4.64
CA LEU A 102 1.84 4.79 -4.65
C LEU A 102 1.20 4.65 -6.04
N ILE A 103 0.91 5.76 -6.72
CA ILE A 103 0.11 5.82 -7.96
C ILE A 103 0.48 4.75 -9.00
N PRO A 104 1.75 4.59 -9.42
CA PRO A 104 2.11 3.59 -10.43
C PRO A 104 1.87 2.14 -9.98
N TYR A 105 2.12 1.82 -8.70
CA TYR A 105 1.85 0.48 -8.17
C TYR A 105 0.35 0.21 -8.06
N GLU A 106 -0.41 1.20 -7.58
CA GLU A 106 -1.86 1.10 -7.47
C GLU A 106 -2.51 0.89 -8.84
N LYS A 107 -2.12 1.69 -9.85
CA LYS A 107 -2.62 1.55 -11.21
C LYS A 107 -2.42 0.13 -11.73
N LYS A 108 -1.21 -0.41 -11.55
CA LYS A 108 -0.87 -1.76 -11.99
C LYS A 108 -1.67 -2.84 -11.27
N ILE A 109 -1.88 -2.71 -9.96
CA ILE A 109 -2.72 -3.63 -9.18
C ILE A 109 -4.17 -3.56 -9.67
N ASN A 110 -4.71 -2.37 -9.93
CA ASN A 110 -6.08 -2.20 -10.43
C ASN A 110 -6.27 -2.80 -11.82
N GLU A 111 -5.29 -2.66 -12.73
CA GLU A 111 -5.34 -3.33 -14.04
C GLU A 111 -5.38 -4.86 -13.89
N CYS A 112 -4.61 -5.42 -12.95
CA CYS A 112 -4.65 -6.85 -12.66
C CYS A 112 -5.95 -7.28 -11.97
N ARG A 113 -6.52 -6.41 -11.14
CA ARG A 113 -7.77 -6.64 -10.40
C ARG A 113 -8.94 -6.87 -11.35
N GLU A 114 -9.04 -6.06 -12.39
CA GLU A 114 -10.08 -6.23 -13.41
C GLU A 114 -9.94 -7.55 -14.19
N ILE A 115 -8.70 -7.99 -14.46
CA ILE A 115 -8.46 -9.30 -15.07
C ILE A 115 -8.87 -10.43 -14.11
N VAL A 116 -8.52 -10.33 -12.83
CA VAL A 116 -8.88 -11.32 -11.80
C VAL A 116 -10.40 -11.44 -11.70
N LYS A 117 -11.14 -10.33 -11.59
CA LYS A 117 -12.60 -10.33 -11.55
C LYS A 117 -13.21 -11.06 -12.76
N GLN A 118 -12.73 -10.75 -13.96
CA GLN A 118 -13.20 -11.41 -15.19
C GLN A 118 -12.94 -12.92 -15.15
N LEU A 119 -11.75 -13.35 -14.71
CA LEU A 119 -11.41 -14.77 -14.60
C LEU A 119 -12.26 -15.48 -13.54
N LEU A 120 -12.52 -14.85 -12.40
CA LEU A 120 -13.36 -15.42 -11.34
C LEU A 120 -14.80 -15.61 -11.82
N VAL A 121 -15.38 -14.60 -12.48
CA VAL A 121 -16.73 -14.69 -13.06
C VAL A 121 -16.82 -15.81 -14.10
N LEU A 122 -15.88 -15.88 -15.03
CA LEU A 122 -15.86 -16.95 -16.04
C LEU A 122 -15.67 -18.34 -15.40
N THR A 123 -14.86 -18.44 -14.35
CA THR A 123 -14.66 -19.70 -13.63
C THR A 123 -15.94 -20.14 -12.91
N ALA A 124 -16.62 -19.21 -12.22
CA ALA A 124 -17.88 -19.48 -11.53
C ALA A 124 -18.97 -20.00 -12.49
N GLN A 125 -19.06 -19.45 -13.71
CA GLN A 125 -20.02 -19.88 -14.74
C GLN A 125 -19.85 -21.33 -15.18
N THR A 126 -18.67 -21.91 -15.00
CA THR A 126 -18.44 -23.33 -15.33
C THR A 126 -19.09 -24.28 -14.32
N HIS A 127 -19.42 -23.79 -13.12
CA HIS A 127 -19.89 -24.58 -11.98
C HIS A 127 -19.01 -25.80 -11.63
N THR A 128 -17.74 -25.80 -12.07
CA THR A 128 -16.80 -26.90 -11.82
C THR A 128 -16.08 -26.77 -10.48
N GLN A 129 -15.94 -25.55 -9.98
CA GLN A 129 -15.32 -25.24 -8.70
C GLN A 129 -16.42 -24.89 -7.70
N ILE A 130 -16.64 -25.76 -6.72
CA ILE A 130 -17.57 -25.52 -5.62
C ILE A 130 -16.77 -25.31 -4.34
N TYR A 131 -17.13 -24.29 -3.57
CA TYR A 131 -16.55 -24.01 -2.26
C TYR A 131 -17.17 -24.93 -1.22
N ASP A 132 -16.31 -25.68 -0.53
CA ASP A 132 -16.69 -26.46 0.64
C ASP A 132 -16.20 -25.73 1.89
N GLN A 133 -17.09 -25.48 2.86
CA GLN A 133 -16.74 -24.83 4.13
C GLN A 133 -15.72 -25.63 4.96
N SER A 134 -15.54 -26.92 4.66
CA SER A 134 -14.49 -27.75 5.27
C SER A 134 -13.09 -27.49 4.70
N MET A 135 -12.99 -26.86 3.53
CA MET A 135 -11.73 -26.52 2.87
C MET A 135 -11.19 -25.18 3.37
N PRO A 136 -9.88 -25.09 3.72
CA PRO A 136 -9.26 -23.81 4.00
C PRO A 136 -9.40 -22.84 2.81
N PHE A 137 -9.77 -21.60 3.08
CA PHE A 137 -9.99 -20.59 2.05
C PHE A 137 -8.79 -20.43 1.10
N GLU A 138 -7.57 -20.42 1.64
CA GLU A 138 -6.35 -20.34 0.83
C GLU A 138 -6.21 -21.51 -0.16
N ASP A 139 -6.59 -22.72 0.25
CA ASP A 139 -6.54 -23.91 -0.61
C ASP A 139 -7.58 -23.82 -1.72
N PHE A 140 -8.75 -23.25 -1.42
CA PHE A 140 -9.77 -22.99 -2.42
C PHE A 140 -9.30 -21.99 -3.49
N ILE A 141 -8.68 -20.88 -3.09
CA ILE A 141 -8.12 -19.91 -4.04
C ILE A 141 -7.03 -20.54 -4.91
N ARG A 142 -6.16 -21.37 -4.31
CA ARG A 142 -5.15 -22.13 -5.07
C ARG A 142 -5.79 -23.08 -6.06
N LYS A 143 -6.87 -23.77 -5.68
CA LYS A 143 -7.61 -24.68 -6.56
C LYS A 143 -8.18 -23.94 -7.77
N ILE A 144 -8.83 -22.78 -7.57
CA ILE A 144 -9.33 -21.93 -8.66
C ILE A 144 -8.18 -21.49 -9.56
N TRP A 145 -7.06 -21.06 -8.98
CA TRP A 145 -5.90 -20.62 -9.76
C TRP A 145 -5.32 -21.74 -10.63
N LEU A 146 -5.22 -22.96 -10.08
CA LEU A 146 -4.78 -24.14 -10.84
C LEU A 146 -5.75 -24.48 -11.99
N TYR A 147 -7.06 -24.35 -11.74
CA TYR A 147 -8.08 -24.52 -12.78
C TYR A 147 -7.89 -23.51 -13.92
N ILE A 148 -7.79 -22.22 -13.60
CA ILE A 148 -7.54 -21.13 -14.55
C ILE A 148 -6.28 -21.37 -15.39
N LEU A 149 -5.22 -21.94 -14.80
CA LEU A 149 -3.98 -22.26 -15.52
C LEU A 149 -4.12 -23.44 -16.48
N SER A 150 -5.06 -24.34 -16.22
CA SER A 150 -5.30 -25.57 -17.00
C SER A 150 -6.31 -25.39 -18.13
N ASP A 151 -7.23 -24.43 -17.99
CA ASP A 151 -8.28 -24.14 -18.96
C ASP A 151 -7.76 -23.28 -20.13
N ASN A 152 -8.01 -23.69 -21.37
CA ASN A 152 -7.45 -23.01 -22.55
C ASN A 152 -8.01 -21.59 -22.76
N ASP A 153 -9.27 -21.35 -22.37
CA ASP A 153 -9.94 -20.06 -22.57
C ASP A 153 -9.54 -19.07 -21.47
N LEU A 154 -9.28 -19.55 -20.25
CA LEU A 154 -8.88 -18.73 -19.10
C LEU A 154 -7.36 -18.46 -19.03
N LYS A 155 -6.55 -19.39 -19.55
CA LYS A 155 -5.08 -19.35 -19.44
C LYS A 155 -4.45 -18.09 -20.00
N MET A 156 -5.04 -17.47 -21.02
CA MET A 156 -4.53 -16.21 -21.57
C MET A 156 -4.56 -15.06 -20.54
N GLY A 157 -5.61 -14.97 -19.72
CA GLY A 157 -5.67 -14.03 -18.60
C GLY A 157 -4.63 -14.35 -17.53
N ALA A 158 -4.43 -15.64 -17.23
CA ALA A 158 -3.42 -16.10 -16.28
C ALA A 158 -1.99 -15.72 -16.70
N VAL A 159 -1.65 -15.86 -17.98
CA VAL A 159 -0.35 -15.45 -18.53
C VAL A 159 -0.14 -13.95 -18.39
N ARG A 160 -1.16 -13.14 -18.66
CA ARG A 160 -1.11 -11.68 -18.48
C ARG A 160 -0.93 -11.26 -17.02
N LEU A 161 -1.55 -11.98 -16.08
CA LEU A 161 -1.33 -11.77 -14.65
C LEU A 161 0.10 -12.13 -14.23
N LYS A 162 0.61 -13.30 -14.66
CA LYS A 162 1.98 -13.76 -14.35
C LYS A 162 3.08 -12.87 -14.93
N SER A 163 2.83 -12.17 -16.04
CA SER A 163 3.79 -11.18 -16.56
C SER A 163 3.85 -9.91 -15.71
N SER A 164 2.77 -9.59 -14.99
CA SER A 164 2.63 -8.37 -14.22
C SER A 164 2.99 -8.56 -12.75
N LEU A 165 2.49 -9.61 -12.11
CA LEU A 165 2.54 -9.84 -10.66
C LEU A 165 3.23 -11.15 -10.30
N SER A 166 3.65 -11.25 -9.03
CA SER A 166 4.08 -12.54 -8.47
C SER A 166 2.88 -13.45 -8.25
N GLU A 167 3.07 -14.78 -8.23
CA GLU A 167 1.96 -15.71 -7.95
C GLU A 167 1.31 -15.45 -6.59
N MET A 168 2.10 -15.10 -5.57
CA MET A 168 1.58 -14.71 -4.27
C MET A 168 0.65 -13.49 -4.36
N ASP A 169 1.06 -12.43 -5.07
CA ASP A 169 0.21 -11.24 -5.27
C ASP A 169 -1.08 -11.58 -6.04
N ILE A 170 -1.01 -12.50 -7.00
CA ILE A 170 -2.19 -12.95 -7.75
C ILE A 170 -3.17 -13.67 -6.83
N LEU A 171 -2.68 -14.60 -6.00
CA LEU A 171 -3.53 -15.33 -5.04
C LEU A 171 -4.14 -14.39 -4.00
N MET A 172 -3.39 -13.41 -3.50
CA MET A 172 -3.92 -12.38 -2.60
C MET A 172 -5.02 -11.56 -3.28
N LEU A 173 -4.80 -11.16 -4.53
CA LEU A 173 -5.78 -10.40 -5.31
C LEU A 173 -7.04 -11.22 -5.62
N MET A 174 -6.90 -12.51 -5.91
CA MET A 174 -8.03 -13.43 -6.06
C MET A 174 -8.80 -13.57 -4.75
N GLY A 175 -8.11 -13.72 -3.62
CA GLY A 175 -8.75 -13.79 -2.31
C GLY A 175 -9.50 -12.50 -1.93
N ASP A 176 -9.01 -11.34 -2.35
CA ASP A 176 -9.65 -10.03 -2.13
C ASP A 176 -10.89 -9.81 -3.03
N GLU A 177 -10.97 -10.50 -4.16
CA GLU A 177 -12.00 -10.28 -5.21
C GLU A 177 -13.04 -11.38 -5.33
N ILE A 178 -12.84 -12.52 -4.66
CA ILE A 178 -13.75 -13.64 -4.79
C ILE A 178 -15.06 -13.40 -4.04
N GLU A 179 -16.17 -13.65 -4.73
CA GLU A 179 -17.50 -13.71 -4.13
C GLU A 179 -17.88 -15.19 -3.94
N LEU A 180 -17.78 -15.68 -2.70
CA LEU A 180 -17.98 -17.12 -2.42
C LEU A 180 -19.37 -17.64 -2.84
N ASN A 181 -20.39 -16.77 -2.84
CA ASN A 181 -21.75 -17.10 -3.27
C ASN A 181 -21.83 -17.52 -4.74
N ASP A 182 -20.89 -17.09 -5.57
CA ASP A 182 -20.83 -17.49 -6.99
C ASP A 182 -20.30 -18.92 -7.17
N PHE A 183 -19.78 -19.53 -6.08
CA PHE A 183 -19.16 -20.86 -6.06
C PHE A 183 -19.87 -21.84 -5.11
N THR A 184 -21.15 -21.61 -4.78
CA THR A 184 -21.98 -22.52 -3.97
C THR A 184 -23.06 -23.23 -4.77
#